data_AF-A0A6L6L8M5-F1
#
_entry.id   AF-A0A6L6L8M5-F1
#
_cell.length_a   1.000
_cell.length_b   1.000
_cell.length_c   1.000
_cell.angle_alpha   90.00
_cell.angle_beta   90.00
_cell.angle_gamma   90.00
#
_symmetry.space_group_name_H-M   'P 1'
#
loop_
_entity.id
_entity.type
_entity.pdbx_description
1 polymer ?
#
loop_
_entity_poly.entity_id
_entity_poly.type
_entity_poly.pdbx_seq_one_letter_code
_entity_poly.pdbx_strand_id
1 'polypeptide(L)'
;MGDNSWSTYEANLQAYRSNFLSSQSIMLAVGAIIIDKSKIATILIAVIAVFQIIYVWLPVIYYRFLLVDFHKYCLGDRFDVNGDFVEKENSEPLTELIYCKNKKIRQKVNEYLSREISRERPFGNWRETRRKIDIVIPVSMISLWGVYILVAFGII
;
A
#
# COMPACT_ATOMS: atom_id res chain seq x y z
N MET A 1 22.27 -0.21 -16.32
CA MET A 1 20.93 0.38 -16.52
C MET A 1 20.12 0.13 -15.25
N GLY A 2 20.29 0.93 -14.19
CA GLY A 2 19.83 0.54 -12.84
C GLY A 2 19.07 1.58 -12.02
N ASP A 3 19.03 2.85 -12.42
CA ASP A 3 18.58 3.92 -11.50
C ASP A 3 17.12 4.38 -11.67
N ASN A 4 16.40 3.97 -12.73
CA ASN A 4 15.07 4.51 -13.04
C ASN A 4 13.88 3.61 -12.66
N SER A 5 14.10 2.34 -12.35
CA SER A 5 12.98 1.42 -12.06
C SER A 5 12.34 1.75 -10.72
N TRP A 6 13.15 2.00 -9.68
CA TRP A 6 12.65 2.40 -8.36
C TRP A 6 11.81 3.69 -8.40
N SER A 7 12.29 4.73 -9.07
CA SER A 7 11.58 6.01 -9.15
C SER A 7 10.23 5.87 -9.87
N THR A 8 10.16 4.99 -10.87
CA THR A 8 8.92 4.66 -11.58
C THR A 8 7.91 3.96 -10.67
N TYR A 9 8.34 2.95 -9.91
CA TYR A 9 7.45 2.27 -8.95
C TYR A 9 6.99 3.20 -7.83
N GLU A 10 7.84 4.14 -7.40
CA GLU A 10 7.46 5.14 -6.42
C GLU A 10 6.44 6.14 -6.96
N ALA A 11 6.65 6.65 -8.18
CA ALA A 11 5.69 7.53 -8.84
C ALA A 11 4.34 6.83 -8.99
N ASN A 12 4.34 5.55 -9.38
CA ASN A 12 3.14 4.74 -9.45
C ASN A 12 2.44 4.62 -8.09
N LEU A 13 3.18 4.36 -7.00
CA LEU A 13 2.61 4.29 -5.65
C LEU A 13 1.92 5.59 -5.25
N GLN A 14 2.54 6.75 -5.53
CA GLN A 14 1.95 8.06 -5.24
C GLN A 14 0.73 8.36 -6.13
N ALA A 15 0.79 8.00 -7.42
CA ALA A 15 -0.35 8.14 -8.32
C ALA A 15 -1.57 7.33 -7.85
N TYR A 16 -1.35 6.10 -7.36
CA TYR A 16 -2.42 5.31 -6.75
C TYR A 16 -3.03 6.02 -5.53
N ARG A 17 -2.21 6.60 -4.64
CA ARG A 17 -2.68 7.38 -3.47
C ARG A 17 -3.55 8.54 -3.88
N SER A 18 -3.11 9.30 -4.87
CA SER A 18 -3.88 10.42 -5.43
C SER A 18 -5.21 9.95 -6.04
N ASN A 19 -5.20 8.90 -6.85
CA ASN A 19 -6.40 8.38 -7.50
C ASN A 19 -7.43 7.85 -6.51
N PHE A 20 -6.97 7.19 -5.43
CA PHE A 20 -7.86 6.73 -4.37
C PHE A 20 -8.50 7.88 -3.60
N LEU A 21 -7.72 8.88 -3.20
CA LEU A 21 -8.25 10.07 -2.53
C LEU A 21 -9.29 10.78 -3.40
N SER A 22 -9.01 10.92 -4.71
CA SER A 22 -9.96 11.48 -5.67
C SER A 22 -11.24 10.64 -5.77
N SER A 23 -11.13 9.32 -5.93
CA SER A 23 -12.27 8.39 -5.98
C SER A 23 -13.13 8.46 -4.71
N GLN A 24 -12.52 8.47 -3.52
CA GLN A 24 -13.26 8.57 -2.26
C GLN A 24 -13.94 9.93 -2.08
N SER A 25 -13.28 11.01 -2.50
CA SER A 25 -13.84 12.37 -2.46
C SER A 25 -15.07 12.50 -3.36
N ILE A 26 -15.03 11.91 -4.56
CA ILE A 26 -16.18 11.87 -5.47
C ILE A 26 -17.34 11.11 -4.83
N MET A 27 -17.08 9.93 -4.24
CA MET A 27 -18.15 9.14 -3.60
C MET A 27 -18.77 9.87 -2.40
N LEU A 28 -17.96 10.55 -1.58
CA LEU A 28 -18.45 11.38 -0.49
C LEU A 28 -19.32 12.53 -1.01
N ALA A 29 -18.90 13.23 -2.06
CA ALA A 29 -19.67 14.31 -2.67
C ALA A 29 -21.00 13.82 -3.25
N VAL A 30 -21.00 12.68 -3.95
CA VAL A 30 -22.22 12.05 -4.46
C VAL A 30 -23.13 11.64 -3.31
N GLY A 31 -22.56 11.07 -2.24
CA GLY A 31 -23.29 10.78 -1.01
C GLY A 31 -23.98 12.03 -0.48
N ALA A 32 -23.25 13.14 -0.33
CA ALA A 32 -23.74 14.41 0.21
C ALA A 32 -24.93 14.98 -0.58
N ILE A 33 -24.90 14.87 -1.90
CA ILE A 33 -26.00 15.34 -2.77
C ILE A 33 -27.27 14.49 -2.62
N ILE A 34 -27.13 13.22 -2.25
CA ILE A 34 -28.24 12.25 -2.22
C ILE A 34 -28.83 12.08 -0.81
N ILE A 35 -28.16 12.59 0.23
CA ILE A 35 -28.53 12.41 1.65
C ILE A 35 -29.99 12.77 1.94
N ASP A 36 -30.44 13.92 1.43
CA ASP A 36 -31.81 14.43 1.64
C ASP A 36 -32.85 13.70 0.77
N LYS A 37 -32.38 12.99 -0.27
CA LYS A 37 -33.25 12.26 -1.21
C LYS A 37 -33.47 10.81 -0.78
N SER A 38 -32.41 10.13 -0.32
CA SER A 38 -32.48 8.72 0.08
C SER A 38 -31.36 8.34 1.04
N LYS A 39 -31.75 8.08 2.29
CA LYS A 39 -30.86 7.54 3.33
C LYS A 39 -30.32 6.16 2.95
N ILE A 40 -31.15 5.31 2.31
CA ILE A 40 -30.77 3.96 1.89
C ILE A 40 -29.68 4.02 0.81
N ALA A 41 -29.84 4.89 -0.20
CA ALA A 41 -28.83 5.06 -1.25
C ALA A 41 -27.51 5.58 -0.66
N THR A 42 -27.59 6.48 0.31
CA THR A 42 -26.42 7.03 1.03
C THR A 42 -25.65 5.94 1.77
N ILE A 43 -26.34 5.06 2.49
CA ILE A 43 -25.72 3.90 3.15
C ILE A 43 -25.06 2.98 2.11
N LEU A 44 -25.75 2.69 1.00
CA LEU A 44 -25.21 1.81 -0.03
C LEU A 44 -23.89 2.35 -0.60
N ILE A 45 -23.83 3.65 -0.91
CA ILE A 45 -22.59 4.28 -1.38
C ILE A 45 -21.48 4.18 -0.33
N ALA A 46 -21.80 4.43 0.94
CA ALA A 46 -20.82 4.32 2.02
C ALA A 46 -20.28 2.89 2.17
N VAL A 47 -21.14 1.88 2.06
CA VAL A 47 -20.73 0.47 2.10
C VAL A 47 -19.81 0.14 0.92
N ILE A 48 -20.15 0.56 -0.30
CA ILE A 48 -19.30 0.36 -1.48
C ILE A 48 -17.95 1.07 -1.31
N ALA A 49 -17.96 2.29 -0.78
CA ALA A 49 -16.75 3.05 -0.53
C ALA A 49 -15.84 2.33 0.47
N VAL A 50 -16.36 1.94 1.65
CA VAL A 50 -15.60 1.19 2.65
C VAL A 50 -15.11 -0.16 2.12
N PHE A 51 -15.93 -0.85 1.32
CA PHE A 51 -15.53 -2.08 0.64
C PHE A 51 -14.33 -1.85 -0.29
N GLN A 52 -14.35 -0.78 -1.10
CA GLN A 52 -13.23 -0.40 -1.96
C GLN A 52 -11.96 -0.11 -1.14
N ILE A 53 -12.08 0.50 0.04
CA ILE A 53 -10.95 0.73 0.94
C ILE A 53 -10.34 -0.60 1.40
N ILE A 54 -11.16 -1.51 1.92
CA ILE A 54 -10.65 -2.73 2.56
C ILE A 54 -10.13 -3.74 1.53
N TYR A 55 -10.89 -3.95 0.45
CA TYR A 55 -10.66 -5.07 -0.47
C TYR A 55 -9.92 -4.68 -1.75
N VAL A 56 -9.88 -3.40 -2.11
CA VAL A 56 -9.17 -2.93 -3.30
C VAL A 56 -7.94 -2.15 -2.89
N TRP A 57 -8.11 -1.12 -2.08
CA TRP A 57 -7.03 -0.19 -1.74
C TRP A 57 -5.90 -0.82 -0.93
N LEU A 58 -6.22 -1.37 0.24
CA LEU A 58 -5.21 -1.99 1.13
C LEU A 58 -4.34 -3.06 0.44
N PRO A 59 -4.90 -4.07 -0.26
CA PRO A 59 -4.07 -5.09 -0.90
C PRO A 59 -3.22 -4.52 -2.05
N VAL A 60 -3.76 -3.59 -2.84
CA VAL A 60 -3.02 -2.97 -3.96
C VAL A 60 -1.85 -2.15 -3.43
N ILE A 61 -2.06 -1.31 -2.41
CA ILE A 61 -0.99 -0.51 -1.82
C ILE A 61 0.08 -1.38 -1.19
N TYR A 62 -0.33 -2.41 -0.46
CA TYR A 62 0.61 -3.36 0.12
C TYR A 62 1.49 -4.01 -0.97
N TYR A 63 0.90 -4.43 -2.09
CA TYR A 63 1.66 -5.01 -3.20
C TYR A 63 2.62 -4.01 -3.86
N ARG A 64 2.15 -2.79 -4.14
CA ARG A 64 2.98 -1.72 -4.73
C ARG A 64 4.15 -1.35 -3.81
N PHE A 65 3.91 -1.30 -2.51
CA PHE A 65 4.94 -1.06 -1.52
C PHE A 65 6.05 -2.13 -1.57
N LEU A 66 5.68 -3.41 -1.68
CA LEU A 66 6.65 -4.50 -1.82
C LEU A 66 7.50 -4.38 -3.09
N LEU A 67 6.90 -3.97 -4.21
CA LEU A 67 7.66 -3.73 -5.45
C LEU A 67 8.66 -2.59 -5.29
N VAL A 68 8.26 -1.50 -4.63
CA VAL A 68 9.19 -0.40 -4.38
C VAL A 68 10.35 -0.86 -3.49
N ASP A 69 10.08 -1.64 -2.45
CA ASP A 69 11.14 -2.22 -1.60
C ASP A 69 12.07 -3.11 -2.43
N PHE A 70 11.52 -3.94 -3.33
CA PHE A 70 12.29 -4.84 -4.20
C PHE A 70 13.31 -4.09 -5.05
N HIS A 71 12.89 -3.02 -5.74
CA HIS A 71 13.78 -2.25 -6.60
C HIS A 71 14.66 -1.27 -5.82
N LYS A 72 14.18 -0.69 -4.71
CA LYS A 72 14.97 0.25 -3.90
C LYS A 72 16.24 -0.40 -3.33
N TYR A 73 16.13 -1.68 -2.97
CA TYR A 73 17.20 -2.43 -2.33
C TYR A 73 17.86 -3.45 -3.26
N CYS A 74 17.56 -3.39 -4.56
CA CYS A 74 18.10 -4.28 -5.58
C CYS A 74 18.02 -5.76 -5.16
N LEU A 75 16.86 -6.18 -4.63
CA LEU A 75 16.73 -7.49 -4.00
C LEU A 75 16.94 -8.64 -5.00
N GLY A 76 16.61 -8.44 -6.28
CA GLY A 76 16.84 -9.45 -7.32
C GLY A 76 18.32 -9.73 -7.61
N ASP A 77 19.20 -8.77 -7.36
CA ASP A 77 20.64 -8.93 -7.58
C ASP A 77 21.35 -9.51 -6.35
N ARG A 78 20.73 -9.34 -5.16
CA ARG A 78 21.32 -9.72 -3.88
C ARG A 78 20.87 -11.09 -3.39
N PHE A 79 19.64 -11.47 -3.71
CA PHE A 79 19.00 -12.67 -3.18
C PHE A 79 18.59 -13.63 -4.30
N ASP A 80 18.62 -14.92 -4.02
CA ASP A 80 18.14 -15.98 -4.90
C ASP A 80 16.63 -16.26 -4.69
N VAL A 81 16.07 -17.16 -5.48
CA VAL A 81 14.67 -17.60 -5.38
C VAL A 81 14.30 -18.21 -4.01
N ASN A 82 15.28 -18.61 -3.19
CA ASN A 82 15.08 -19.16 -1.83
C ASN A 82 15.18 -18.07 -0.74
N GLY A 83 15.54 -16.84 -1.12
CA GLY A 83 15.81 -15.74 -0.20
C GLY A 83 17.15 -15.85 0.52
N ASP A 84 18.10 -16.60 -0.03
CA ASP A 84 19.50 -16.65 0.38
C ASP A 84 20.32 -15.66 -0.46
N PHE A 85 21.51 -15.29 0.01
CA PHE A 85 22.39 -14.43 -0.78
C PHE A 85 22.89 -15.15 -2.03
N VAL A 86 23.03 -14.41 -3.13
CA VAL A 86 23.62 -14.89 -4.37
C VAL A 86 25.12 -15.13 -4.14
N GLU A 87 25.47 -16.32 -3.66
CA GLU A 87 26.87 -16.75 -3.43
C GLU A 87 27.42 -17.60 -4.59
N LYS A 88 26.56 -18.11 -5.49
CA LYS A 88 26.93 -19.03 -6.57
C LYS A 88 26.57 -18.44 -7.93
N GLU A 89 27.50 -18.55 -8.89
CA GLU A 89 27.31 -18.12 -10.29
C GLU A 89 26.06 -18.69 -10.99
N ASN A 90 25.47 -19.78 -10.46
CA ASN A 90 24.34 -20.49 -11.05
C ASN A 90 23.02 -20.39 -10.24
N SER A 91 22.92 -19.54 -9.23
CA SER A 91 21.65 -19.38 -8.49
C SER A 91 20.66 -18.51 -9.27
N GLU A 92 19.42 -18.98 -9.42
CA GLU A 92 18.35 -18.19 -10.03
C GLU A 92 18.05 -16.94 -9.18
N PRO A 93 18.03 -15.74 -9.78
CA PRO A 93 17.80 -14.50 -9.04
C PRO A 93 16.37 -14.41 -8.52
N LEU A 94 16.21 -13.76 -7.36
CA LEU A 94 14.90 -13.49 -6.80
C LEU A 94 14.09 -12.60 -7.75
N THR A 95 12.87 -13.00 -8.07
CA THR A 95 11.98 -12.20 -8.92
C THR A 95 10.97 -11.42 -8.08
N GLU A 96 10.46 -10.31 -8.66
CA GLU A 96 9.39 -9.50 -8.07
C GLU A 96 8.20 -10.38 -7.64
N LEU A 97 7.79 -11.31 -8.50
CA LEU A 97 6.64 -12.18 -8.29
C LEU A 97 6.83 -13.08 -7.06
N ILE A 98 8.00 -13.70 -6.92
CA ILE A 98 8.33 -14.59 -5.82
C ILE A 98 8.37 -13.79 -4.52
N TYR A 99 9.06 -12.64 -4.52
CA TYR A 99 9.14 -11.76 -3.37
C TYR A 99 7.74 -11.29 -2.93
N CYS A 100 6.90 -10.80 -3.84
CA CYS A 100 5.59 -10.27 -3.50
C CYS A 100 4.58 -11.35 -3.07
N LYS A 101 4.69 -12.59 -3.56
CA LYS A 101 3.76 -13.68 -3.18
C LYS A 101 4.20 -14.48 -1.96
N ASN A 102 5.49 -14.73 -1.76
CA ASN A 102 5.96 -15.63 -0.71
C ASN A 102 6.34 -14.89 0.59
N LYS A 103 5.47 -15.01 1.61
CA LYS A 103 5.69 -14.38 2.92
C LYS A 103 6.95 -14.88 3.63
N LYS A 104 7.32 -16.16 3.49
CA LYS A 104 8.48 -16.74 4.17
C LYS A 104 9.79 -16.16 3.61
N ILE A 105 9.89 -16.08 2.28
CA ILE A 105 11.03 -15.45 1.59
C ILE A 105 11.15 -13.99 2.03
N ARG A 106 10.04 -13.23 2.05
CA ARG A 106 10.07 -11.85 2.53
C ARG A 106 10.56 -11.72 3.96
N GLN A 107 10.14 -12.61 4.87
CA GLN A 107 10.58 -12.57 6.27
C GLN A 107 12.09 -12.76 6.35
N LYS A 108 12.62 -13.78 5.67
CA LYS A 108 14.04 -14.08 5.58
C LYS A 108 14.85 -12.89 5.05
N VAL A 109 14.45 -12.34 3.89
CA VAL A 109 15.09 -11.16 3.29
C VAL A 109 15.00 -9.94 4.21
N ASN A 110 13.84 -9.68 4.83
CA ASN A 110 13.67 -8.56 5.75
C ASN A 110 14.53 -8.69 7.03
N GLU A 111 14.73 -9.89 7.55
CA GLU A 111 15.61 -10.14 8.70
C GLU A 111 17.06 -9.80 8.36
N TYR A 112 17.54 -10.20 7.18
CA TYR A 112 18.86 -9.82 6.69
C TYR A 112 18.99 -8.31 6.51
N LEU A 113 18.05 -7.69 5.80
CA LEU A 113 18.06 -6.25 5.58
C LEU A 113 18.04 -5.46 6.91
N SER A 114 17.30 -5.95 7.91
CA SER A 114 17.25 -5.31 9.23
C SER A 114 18.61 -5.37 9.95
N ARG A 115 19.37 -6.46 9.78
CA ARG A 115 20.71 -6.63 10.38
C ARG A 115 21.79 -5.83 9.66
N GLU A 116 21.77 -5.83 8.33
CA GLU A 116 22.83 -5.23 7.51
C GLU A 116 22.71 -3.71 7.47
N ILE A 117 21.49 -3.18 7.27
CA ILE A 117 21.33 -1.74 7.10
C ILE A 117 21.29 -0.97 8.42
N SER A 118 21.16 -1.64 9.57
CA SER A 118 21.45 -1.03 10.88
C SER A 118 22.90 -0.49 11.00
N ARG A 119 23.82 -0.87 10.10
CA ARG A 119 25.22 -0.38 10.11
C ARG A 119 25.49 0.85 9.24
N GLU A 120 24.70 1.15 8.20
CA GLU A 120 25.09 2.18 7.21
C GLU A 120 24.00 3.22 6.84
N ARG A 121 22.69 2.93 6.94
CA ARG A 121 21.62 3.91 6.64
C ARG A 121 20.34 3.58 7.43
N PRO A 122 19.49 4.54 7.85
CA PRO A 122 18.29 4.19 8.61
C PRO A 122 17.21 3.57 7.70
N PHE A 123 17.16 2.25 7.61
CA PHE A 123 16.13 1.47 6.89
C PHE A 123 14.72 1.63 7.47
N GLY A 124 14.63 1.91 8.77
CA GLY A 124 13.37 1.97 9.51
C GLY A 124 12.51 3.17 9.14
N ASN A 125 13.10 4.38 9.14
CA ASN A 125 12.32 5.62 9.14
C ASN A 125 11.46 5.79 7.88
N TRP A 126 12.00 5.48 6.70
CA TRP A 126 11.27 5.62 5.44
C TRP A 126 10.15 4.58 5.28
N ARG A 127 10.47 3.32 5.60
CA ARG A 127 9.55 2.19 5.48
C ARG A 127 8.37 2.34 6.45
N GLU A 128 8.67 2.76 7.67
CA GLU A 128 7.70 3.03 8.71
C GLU A 128 6.82 4.24 8.38
N THR A 129 7.41 5.34 7.89
CA THR A 129 6.66 6.54 7.46
C THR A 129 5.65 6.19 6.39
N ARG A 130 6.04 5.41 5.37
CA ARG A 130 5.10 4.95 4.34
C ARG A 130 3.99 4.09 4.91
N ARG A 131 4.33 3.12 5.76
CA ARG A 131 3.33 2.26 6.40
C ARG A 131 2.33 3.09 7.22
N LYS A 132 2.79 4.14 7.91
CA LYS A 132 1.92 5.09 8.61
C LYS A 132 0.99 5.80 7.62
N ILE A 133 1.52 6.38 6.54
CA ILE A 133 0.71 7.06 5.51
C ILE A 133 -0.34 6.11 4.93
N ASP A 134 0.06 4.89 4.57
CA ASP A 134 -0.79 3.87 3.95
C ASP A 134 -1.89 3.33 4.88
N ILE A 135 -1.76 3.54 6.20
CA ILE A 135 -2.80 3.24 7.20
C ILE A 135 -3.63 4.48 7.52
N VAL A 136 -3.01 5.65 7.65
CA VAL A 136 -3.68 6.90 8.00
C VAL A 136 -4.68 7.31 6.93
N ILE A 137 -4.32 7.19 5.64
CA ILE A 137 -5.22 7.50 4.51
C ILE A 137 -6.53 6.70 4.60
N PRO A 138 -6.54 5.36 4.59
CA PRO A 138 -7.78 4.59 4.63
C PRO A 138 -8.54 4.77 5.95
N VAL A 139 -7.85 4.86 7.10
CA VAL A 139 -8.51 5.10 8.39
C VAL A 139 -9.23 6.45 8.39
N SER A 140 -8.59 7.51 7.91
CA SER A 140 -9.22 8.85 7.84
C SER A 140 -10.45 8.85 6.93
N MET A 141 -10.40 8.15 5.80
CA MET A 141 -11.55 8.04 4.89
C MET A 141 -12.71 7.23 5.49
N ILE A 142 -12.41 6.12 6.18
CA ILE A 142 -13.44 5.34 6.89
C ILE A 142 -14.07 6.19 8.00
N SER A 143 -13.26 6.95 8.76
CA SER A 143 -13.77 7.86 9.79
C SER A 143 -14.66 8.95 9.20
N LEU A 144 -14.29 9.54 8.06
CA LEU A 144 -15.12 10.53 7.36
C LEU A 144 -16.45 9.93 6.93
N TRP A 145 -16.46 8.72 6.37
CA TRP A 145 -17.71 8.00 6.08
C TRP A 145 -18.55 7.73 7.32
N GLY A 146 -17.91 7.37 8.44
CA GLY A 146 -18.59 7.18 9.72
C GLY A 146 -19.28 8.44 10.22
N VAL A 147 -18.56 9.56 10.26
CA VAL A 147 -19.12 10.88 10.62
C VAL A 147 -20.26 11.26 9.67
N TYR A 148 -20.05 11.06 8.38
CA TYR A 148 -21.02 11.39 7.35
C TYR A 148 -22.33 10.60 7.50
N ILE A 149 -22.26 9.31 7.83
CA ILE A 149 -23.45 8.51 8.16
C ILE A 149 -24.12 9.03 9.43
N LEU A 150 -23.38 9.34 10.49
CA LEU A 150 -23.97 9.84 11.74
C LEU A 150 -24.79 11.12 11.52
N VAL A 151 -24.27 12.03 10.70
CA VAL A 151 -24.98 13.25 10.26
C VAL A 151 -26.23 12.90 9.44
N ALA A 152 -26.13 11.95 8.49
CA ALA A 152 -27.27 11.50 7.68
C ALA A 152 -28.46 10.98 8.51
N PHE A 153 -28.17 10.44 9.70
CA PHE A 153 -29.15 9.92 10.63
C PHE A 153 -29.57 10.91 11.72
N GLY A 154 -28.98 12.11 11.77
CA GLY A 154 -29.26 13.12 12.79
C GLY A 154 -28.84 12.68 14.20
N ILE A 155 -27.83 11.80 14.29
CA ILE A 155 -27.28 11.35 15.57
C ILE A 155 -26.34 12.41 16.16
N ILE A 156 -25.66 13.15 15.28
CA ILE A 156 -24.80 14.31 15.56
C ILE A 156 -25.11 15.37 14.51
#